data_AF-A0AA47N5Q6-F1
#
_entry.id   AF-A0AA47N5Q6-F1
#
_cell.length_a   1.000
_cell.length_b   1.000
_cell.length_c   1.000
_cell.angle_alpha   90.00
_cell.angle_beta   90.00
_cell.angle_gamma   90.00
#
_symmetry.space_group_name_H-M   'P 1'
#
loop_
_entity.id
_entity.type
_entity.pdbx_description
1 polymer ?
#
loop_
_entity_poly.entity_id
_entity_poly.type
_entity_poly.pdbx_seq_one_letter_code
_entity_poly.pdbx_strand_id
1 'polypeptide(L)' 'MTLGILKSRFQCLQKLRVTPERACDIIVACVVLHNIAIIRGEQHPAVQIIDPADDHPIPAPDVQDGTAARDLIARNYF' A
#
# COMPACT_ATOMS: atom_id res chain seq x y z
N MET A 1 6.88 11.66 -10.73
CA MET A 1 8.08 11.05 -10.11
C MET A 1 8.03 11.04 -8.57
N THR A 2 7.12 11.76 -7.91
CA THR A 2 7.08 11.95 -6.44
C THR A 2 6.39 10.83 -5.66
N LEU A 3 5.31 10.26 -6.20
CA LEU A 3 4.54 9.20 -5.53
C LEU A 3 5.31 7.90 -5.34
N GLY A 4 6.22 7.56 -6.26
CA GLY A 4 7.06 6.36 -6.16
C GLY A 4 8.01 6.41 -4.97
N ILE A 5 8.58 7.59 -4.70
CA ILE A 5 9.46 7.82 -3.55
C ILE A 5 8.67 7.68 -2.25
N LEU A 6 7.46 8.25 -2.20
CA LEU A 6 6.60 8.16 -1.02
C LEU A 6 6.20 6.71 -0.75
N LYS A 7 5.83 5.94 -1.78
CA LYS A 7 5.51 4.51 -1.67
C LYS A 7 6.70 3.65 -1.22
N SER A 8 7.93 3.98 -1.63
CA SER A 8 9.12 3.27 -1.15
C SER A 8 9.48 3.62 0.30
N ARG A 9 9.13 4.83 0.75
CA ARG A 9 9.45 5.30 2.12
C ARG A 9 8.40 4.87 3.14
N PHE A 10 7.13 4.82 2.76
CA PHE A 10 6.01 4.53 3.64
C PHE A 10 5.25 3.28 3.17
N GLN A 11 5.49 2.16 3.87
CA GLN A 11 4.83 0.87 3.59
C GLN A 11 3.30 0.94 3.65
N CYS A 12 2.75 1.87 4.44
CA CYS A 12 1.31 2.08 4.51
C CYS A 12 0.67 2.48 3.16
N LEU A 13 1.47 2.94 2.18
CA LEU A 13 0.99 3.31 0.83
C LEU A 13 0.98 2.15 -0.18
N GLN A 14 1.53 0.98 0.15
CA GLN A 14 1.62 -0.14 -0.79
C GLN A 14 0.29 -0.93 -0.92
N LYS A 15 -0.44 -1.10 0.19
CA LYS A 15 -1.72 -1.84 0.25
C LYS A 15 -2.78 -1.05 1.03
N LEU A 16 -2.89 0.24 0.73
CA LEU A 16 -3.80 1.15 1.42
C LEU A 16 -5.27 0.76 1.14
N ARG A 17 -5.96 0.24 2.16
CA ARG A 17 -7.38 -0.17 2.09
C ARG A 17 -8.23 0.65 3.06
N VAL A 18 -8.47 1.91 2.70
CA VAL A 18 -9.34 2.83 3.43
C VAL A 18 -10.26 3.58 2.46
N THR A 19 -11.26 4.29 2.98
CA THR A 19 -12.08 5.20 2.17
C THR A 19 -11.21 6.31 1.56
N PRO A 20 -11.58 6.88 0.40
CA PRO A 20 -10.77 7.88 -0.28
C PRO A 20 -10.50 9.11 0.58
N GLU A 21 -11.45 9.52 1.42
CA GLU A 21 -11.28 10.66 2.35
C GLU A 21 -10.13 10.38 3.32
N ARG A 22 -10.12 9.19 3.92
CA ARG A 22 -9.06 8.77 4.85
C ARG A 22 -7.73 8.50 4.14
N ALA A 23 -7.77 8.10 2.87
CA ALA A 23 -6.57 7.94 2.06
C ALA A 23 -5.88 9.28 1.83
N CYS A 24 -6.65 10.34 1.58
CA CYS A 24 -6.12 11.70 1.45
C CYS A 24 -5.38 12.15 2.72
N ASP A 25 -5.97 11.94 3.90
CA ASP A 25 -5.31 12.29 5.18
C ASP A 25 -3.98 11.56 5.36
N ILE A 26 -3.95 10.27 5.02
CA ILE A 26 -2.74 9.44 5.11
C ILE A 26 -1.67 9.93 4.12
N ILE A 27 -2.05 10.29 2.89
CA ILE A 27 -1.13 10.81 1.89
C ILE A 27 -0.54 12.14 2.36
N VAL A 28 -1.37 13.07 2.87
CA VAL A 28 -0.91 14.36 3.39
C VAL A 28 0.07 14.17 4.54
N ALA A 29 -0.25 13.29 5.51
CA ALA A 29 0.64 12.97 6.61
C ALA A 29 1.99 12.41 6.12
N CYS A 30 1.98 11.50 5.14
CA CYS A 30 3.21 10.96 4.54
C CYS A 30 4.05 12.04 3.88
N VAL A 31 3.43 12.99 3.16
CA VAL A 31 4.16 14.12 2.52
C VAL A 31 4.78 15.04 3.56
N VAL A 32 4.06 15.37 4.64
CA VAL A 32 4.61 16.20 5.73
C VAL A 32 5.81 15.52 6.38
N LEU A 33 5.69 14.23 6.71
CA LEU A 33 6.78 13.45 7.29
C LEU A 33 7.98 13.34 6.34
N HIS A 34 7.73 13.19 5.04
CA HIS A 34 8.76 13.19 4.02
C HIS A 34 9.53 14.52 3.98
N ASN A 35 8.83 15.65 4.03
CA ASN A 35 9.46 16.97 4.03
C ASN A 35 10.31 17.19 5.29
N ILE A 36 9.82 16.77 6.46
CA ILE A 36 10.58 16.83 7.71
C ILE A 36 11.88 16.02 7.59
N ALA A 37 11.78 14.81 7.05
CA ALA A 37 12.94 13.97 6.83
C ALA A 37 13.98 14.60 5.87
N ILE A 38 13.52 15.26 4.79
CA ILE A 38 14.41 16.00 3.88
C ILE A 38 15.14 17.11 4.65
N ILE A 39 14.42 17.91 5.44
CA ILE A 39 15.01 19.01 6.23
C ILE A 39 16.05 18.48 7.22
N ARG A 40 15.80 17.30 7.80
CA ARG A 40 16.73 16.62 8.73
C ARG A 40 17.93 15.96 8.03
N GLY A 41 17.96 15.94 6.70
CA GLY A 41 19.01 15.25 5.94
C GLY A 41 18.95 13.72 6.10
N GLU A 42 17.80 13.16 6.46
CA GLU A 42 17.63 11.72 6.56
C GLU A 42 17.84 11.09 5.19
N GLN A 43 18.67 10.04 5.14
CA GLN A 43 18.89 9.29 3.91
C GLN A 43 17.55 8.75 3.39
N HIS A 44 17.35 8.87 2.07
CA HIS A 44 16.21 8.22 1.45
C HIS A 44 16.34 6.71 1.67
N PRO A 45 15.26 6.00 2.05
CA PRO A 45 15.31 4.56 2.08
C PRO A 45 15.75 4.10 0.69
N ALA A 46 16.71 3.17 0.65
CA ALA A 46 17.06 2.48 -0.58
C ALA A 46 15.75 2.07 -1.25
N VAL A 47 15.57 2.46 -2.51
CA VAL A 47 14.39 2.07 -3.29
C VAL A 47 14.21 0.59 -3.05
N GLN A 48 13.14 0.22 -2.35
CA GLN A 48 12.84 -1.19 -2.15
C GLN A 48 12.49 -1.68 -3.54
N ILE A 49 13.46 -2.30 -4.20
CA ILE A 49 13.22 -3.12 -5.37
C ILE A 49 12.35 -4.23 -4.83
N ILE A 50 11.04 -4.09 -4.99
CA ILE A 50 10.11 -5.18 -4.78
C ILE A 50 10.52 -6.19 -5.84
N ASP A 51 11.27 -7.21 -5.44
CA ASP A 51 11.53 -8.34 -6.31
C ASP A 51 10.15 -8.94 -6.63
N PRO A 52 9.74 -9.05 -7.91
CA PRO A 52 8.49 -9.72 -8.26
C PRO A 52 8.42 -11.17 -7.74
N ALA A 53 9.54 -11.74 -7.24
CA ALA A 53 9.59 -13.03 -6.56
C ALA A 53 9.14 -13.02 -5.08
N ASP A 54 9.02 -11.85 -4.43
CA ASP A 54 8.54 -11.74 -3.03
C ASP A 54 7.00 -11.80 -2.91
N ASP A 55 6.32 -12.11 -4.02
CA ASP A 55 4.96 -12.64 -4.00
C ASP A 55 5.04 -14.16 -3.71
N HIS A 56 5.60 -14.51 -2.55
CA HIS A 56 5.48 -15.88 -2.05
C HIS A 56 3.99 -16.19 -1.95
N PRO A 57 3.48 -17.23 -2.67
CA PRO A 57 2.11 -17.66 -2.48
C PRO A 57 1.99 -18.09 -1.02
N ILE A 58 1.28 -17.30 -0.22
CA ILE A 58 0.79 -17.76 1.08
C ILE A 58 0.06 -19.07 0.76
N PRO A 59 0.48 -20.23 1.31
CA PRO A 59 -0.24 -21.46 1.08
C PRO A 59 -1.68 -21.21 1.52
N ALA A 60 -2.60 -21.23 0.55
CA ALA A 60 -3.99 -20.89 0.80
C ALA A 60 -4.52 -21.84 1.89
N PRO A 61 -4.98 -21.33 3.05
CA PRO A 61 -5.69 -22.18 4.00
C PRO A 61 -7.12 -22.35 3.48
N ASP A 62 -7.36 -23.34 2.61
CA ASP A 62 -8.71 -23.83 2.27
C ASP A 62 -9.79 -22.74 2.06
N VAL A 63 -9.44 -21.64 1.37
CA VAL A 63 -10.34 -20.48 1.17
C VAL A 63 -11.20 -20.69 -0.09
N GLN A 64 -11.91 -21.82 -0.17
CA GLN A 64 -12.95 -21.97 -1.20
C GLN A 64 -14.19 -21.09 -0.87
N ASP A 65 -14.40 -20.76 0.40
CA ASP A 65 -15.58 -19.98 0.84
C ASP A 65 -15.42 -18.46 0.62
N GLY A 66 -14.23 -17.92 0.94
CA GLY A 66 -13.98 -16.47 0.90
C GLY A 66 -13.95 -15.87 -0.52
N THR A 67 -13.42 -16.61 -1.50
CA THR A 67 -13.36 -16.14 -2.90
C THR A 67 -14.74 -16.14 -3.55
N ALA A 68 -15.52 -17.20 -3.32
CA ALA A 68 -16.88 -17.32 -3.84
C ALA A 68 -17.82 -16.26 -3.25
N ALA A 69 -17.73 -16.01 -1.94
CA ALA A 69 -18.48 -14.94 -1.28
C ALA A 69 -18.14 -13.55 -1.85
N ARG A 70 -16.85 -13.30 -2.13
CA ARG A 70 -16.39 -12.03 -2.72
C ARG A 70 -16.95 -11.83 -4.13
N ASP A 71 -16.90 -12.86 -4.96
CA ASP A 71 -17.38 -12.80 -6.35
C ASP A 71 -18.91 -12.61 -6.41
N LEU A 72 -19.66 -13.20 -5.47
CA LEU A 72 -21.10 -13.03 -5.36
C LEU A 72 -21.49 -11.58 -5.03
N ILE A 73 -20.76 -10.94 -4.11
CA ILE A 73 -21.01 -9.54 -3.75
C ILE A 73 -20.68 -8.62 -4.93
N ALA A 74 -19.54 -8.86 -5.59
CA ALA A 74 -19.12 -8.07 -6.74
C ALA A 74 -20.15 -8.08 -7.88
N ARG A 75 -20.73 -9.25 -8.20
CA ARG A 75 -21.71 -9.38 -9.28
C ARG A 75 -23.09 -8.77 -8.98
N ASN A 76 -23.46 -8.66 -7.70
CA ASN A 76 -24.81 -8.25 -7.32
C ASN A 76 -24.92 -6.78 -6.88
N TYR A 77 -23.80 -6.16 -6.48
CA TYR A 77 -23.83 -4.83 -5.85
C TYR A 77 -22.94 -3.79 -6.52
N PHE A 78 -22.19 -4.16 -7.57
CA PHE A 78 -21.35 -3.28 -8.39
C PHE A 78 -21.57 -3.56 -9.87
#